data_AF-A0A2A9P1T8-F1
#
_entry.id   AF-A0A2A9P1T8-F1
#
_cell.length_a   1.000
_cell.length_b   1.000
_cell.length_c   1.000
_cell.angle_alpha   90.00
_cell.angle_beta   90.00
_cell.angle_gamma   90.00
#
_symmetry.space_group_name_H-M   'P 1'
#
loop_
_entity.id
_entity.type
_entity.pdbx_description
1 polymer ?
#
loop_
_entity_poly.entity_id
_entity_poly.type
_entity_poly.pdbx_seq_one_letter_code
_entity_poly.pdbx_strand_id
1 'polypeptide(L)'
;MSTHIIALDPSAGFEQWQRLDIRQMFDYDTIEIGRIAIVHIAVDKTPTFGGDEFKIYGMKLWARCAESGIEVWMNKFATINKELQLDVSRPSVERPEVVWQDNIAVEDWEPRPPCSHFEQLSVIIELFDKFWSGTSNDLYAIVGSERFRVAHQPKIGAVTTTTIDLEKAYGSKPVALANMKRVSIKSEGGHDDVRVQKMTLHGLCVGLRTAARFVIERGESQWIADGEQWDVHLLPQSWAKYDPDPEST
;
A
#
# COMPACT_ATOMS: atom_id res chain seq x y z
N MET A 1 12.42 -19.60 -23.76
CA MET A 1 11.94 -19.12 -22.44
C MET A 1 12.59 -19.98 -21.39
N SER A 2 13.24 -19.37 -20.41
CA SER A 2 13.84 -20.12 -19.30
C SER A 2 12.78 -20.42 -18.25
N THR A 3 12.72 -21.66 -17.78
CA THR A 3 11.83 -22.10 -16.69
C THR A 3 12.47 -21.77 -15.35
N HIS A 4 11.70 -21.18 -14.42
CA HIS A 4 12.11 -21.02 -13.03
C HIS A 4 11.68 -22.26 -12.23
N ILE A 5 12.62 -22.92 -11.54
CA ILE A 5 12.31 -24.09 -10.71
C ILE A 5 11.75 -23.60 -9.38
N ILE A 6 10.51 -23.96 -9.08
CA ILE A 6 9.86 -23.63 -7.80
C ILE A 6 10.35 -24.59 -6.70
N ALA A 7 10.18 -25.88 -6.89
CA ALA A 7 10.61 -26.88 -5.90
C ALA A 7 10.92 -28.20 -6.59
N LEU A 8 11.73 -29.01 -5.92
CA LEU A 8 11.96 -30.40 -6.26
C LEU A 8 11.36 -31.25 -5.14
N ASP A 9 10.48 -32.19 -5.51
CA ASP A 9 9.80 -33.11 -4.59
C ASP A 9 9.28 -32.45 -3.29
N PRO A 10 8.50 -31.35 -3.37
CA PRO A 10 8.04 -30.64 -2.18
C PRO A 10 7.07 -31.50 -1.36
N SER A 11 7.21 -31.45 -0.03
CA SER A 11 6.23 -32.05 0.87
C SER A 11 4.93 -31.23 0.92
N ALA A 12 3.83 -31.87 1.35
CA ALA A 12 2.58 -31.18 1.64
C ALA A 12 2.80 -29.99 2.59
N GLY A 13 2.13 -28.87 2.31
CA GLY A 13 2.28 -27.62 3.07
C GLY A 13 3.50 -26.78 2.69
N PHE A 14 4.20 -27.11 1.61
CA PHE A 14 5.31 -26.29 1.10
C PHE A 14 4.87 -24.85 0.83
N GLU A 15 5.59 -23.89 1.40
CA GLU A 15 5.43 -22.46 1.20
C GLU A 15 6.80 -21.79 1.22
N GLN A 16 7.13 -21.01 0.19
CA GLN A 16 8.38 -20.28 0.13
C GLN A 16 8.30 -19.06 -0.79
N TRP A 17 8.91 -17.96 -0.36
CA TRP A 17 9.21 -16.83 -1.24
C TRP A 17 10.45 -17.10 -2.08
N GLN A 18 10.34 -16.83 -3.39
CA GLN A 18 11.43 -17.03 -4.33
C GLN A 18 11.65 -15.78 -5.16
N ARG A 19 12.91 -15.48 -5.43
CA ARG A 19 13.28 -14.39 -6.31
C ARG A 19 13.35 -14.91 -7.73
N LEU A 20 12.55 -14.33 -8.61
CA LEU A 20 12.59 -14.61 -10.04
C LEU A 20 13.71 -13.79 -10.69
N ASP A 21 14.46 -14.42 -11.60
CA ASP A 21 15.48 -13.73 -12.40
C ASP A 21 14.83 -13.12 -13.66
N ILE A 22 14.55 -11.82 -13.59
CA ILE A 22 13.91 -11.07 -14.68
C ILE A 22 14.78 -11.09 -15.94
N ARG A 23 16.11 -11.04 -15.79
CA ARG A 23 17.04 -11.09 -16.93
C ARG A 23 16.95 -12.45 -17.61
N GLN A 24 16.96 -13.53 -16.85
CA GLN A 24 16.87 -14.89 -17.39
C GLN A 24 15.49 -15.18 -18.04
N MET A 25 14.41 -14.63 -17.48
CA MET A 25 13.04 -14.89 -17.96
C MET A 25 12.64 -14.02 -19.15
N PHE A 26 13.04 -12.75 -19.16
CA PHE A 26 12.56 -11.74 -20.11
C PHE A 26 13.66 -11.16 -21.00
N ASP A 27 14.95 -11.42 -20.73
CA ASP A 27 16.12 -10.79 -21.37
C ASP A 27 16.25 -9.27 -21.14
N TYR A 28 15.65 -8.79 -20.05
CA TYR A 28 15.74 -7.39 -19.60
C TYR A 28 16.05 -7.33 -18.11
N ASP A 29 16.75 -6.27 -17.69
CA ASP A 29 17.02 -5.99 -16.26
C ASP A 29 15.83 -5.34 -15.54
N THR A 30 14.88 -4.80 -16.32
CA THR A 30 13.64 -4.19 -15.84
C THR A 30 12.57 -4.39 -16.91
N ILE A 31 11.36 -4.71 -16.48
CA ILE A 31 10.20 -4.89 -17.36
C ILE A 31 9.05 -4.01 -16.91
N GLU A 32 8.23 -3.58 -17.86
CA GLU A 32 6.92 -3.00 -17.56
C GLU A 32 6.03 -4.08 -16.95
N ILE A 33 5.30 -3.73 -15.88
CA ILE A 33 4.52 -4.71 -15.12
C ILE A 33 3.49 -5.45 -15.99
N GLY A 34 2.92 -4.77 -16.99
CA GLY A 34 1.96 -5.35 -17.94
C GLY A 34 2.55 -6.41 -18.88
N ARG A 35 3.88 -6.57 -18.93
CA ARG A 35 4.51 -7.67 -19.68
C ARG A 35 4.40 -9.01 -18.94
N ILE A 36 4.09 -8.98 -17.64
CA ILE A 36 3.76 -10.18 -16.86
C ILE A 36 2.27 -10.47 -17.09
N ALA A 37 1.94 -11.04 -18.24
CA ALA A 37 0.56 -11.19 -18.71
C ALA A 37 -0.05 -12.58 -18.41
N ILE A 38 0.77 -13.60 -18.21
CA ILE A 38 0.32 -14.98 -17.95
C ILE A 38 1.30 -15.67 -17.00
N VAL A 39 0.76 -16.47 -16.08
CA VAL A 39 1.57 -17.38 -15.26
C VAL A 39 1.22 -18.81 -15.65
N HIS A 40 2.25 -19.62 -15.85
CA HIS A 40 2.13 -21.05 -16.03
C HIS A 40 2.75 -21.77 -14.83
N ILE A 41 2.03 -22.74 -14.28
CA ILE A 41 2.61 -23.75 -13.41
C ILE A 41 2.77 -25.00 -14.25
N ALA A 42 4.03 -25.39 -14.42
CA ALA A 42 4.41 -26.61 -15.10
C ALA A 42 5.02 -27.57 -14.10
N VAL A 43 4.80 -28.85 -14.34
CA VAL A 43 5.41 -29.93 -13.57
C VAL A 43 6.17 -30.83 -14.51
N ASP A 44 7.28 -31.36 -14.00
CA ASP A 44 8.10 -32.33 -14.69
C ASP A 44 7.93 -33.69 -14.00
N LYS A 45 8.02 -34.79 -14.76
CA LYS A 45 7.96 -36.15 -14.23
C LYS A 45 9.23 -36.89 -14.59
N THR A 46 9.78 -37.63 -13.63
CA THR A 46 10.83 -38.60 -13.96
C THR A 46 10.19 -39.85 -14.58
N PRO A 47 10.94 -40.67 -15.34
CA PRO A 47 10.40 -41.89 -15.94
C PRO A 47 9.83 -42.90 -14.94
N THR A 48 10.27 -42.83 -13.67
CA THR A 48 9.96 -43.81 -12.61
C THR A 48 9.07 -43.27 -11.49
N PHE A 49 9.00 -41.94 -11.29
CA PHE A 49 8.26 -41.30 -10.21
C PHE A 49 7.73 -39.91 -10.63
N GLY A 50 6.58 -39.52 -10.07
CA GLY A 50 5.89 -38.25 -10.34
C GLY A 50 4.56 -38.44 -11.08
N GLY A 51 3.77 -37.36 -11.19
CA GLY A 51 2.44 -37.39 -11.82
C GLY A 51 1.29 -37.74 -10.87
N ASP A 52 1.59 -37.82 -9.57
CA ASP A 52 0.58 -37.77 -8.52
C ASP A 52 -0.21 -36.46 -8.55
N GLU A 53 -1.44 -36.55 -8.08
CA GLU A 53 -2.30 -35.40 -7.92
C GLU A 53 -1.79 -34.56 -6.74
N PHE A 54 -1.72 -33.26 -6.94
CA PHE A 54 -1.37 -32.33 -5.87
C PHE A 54 -2.32 -31.14 -5.89
N LYS A 55 -2.46 -30.52 -4.73
CA LYS A 55 -3.33 -29.36 -4.56
C LYS A 55 -2.50 -28.10 -4.41
N ILE A 56 -2.74 -27.12 -5.28
CA ILE A 56 -2.20 -25.77 -5.10
C ILE A 56 -3.17 -24.95 -4.25
N TYR A 57 -2.70 -24.46 -3.09
CA TYR A 57 -3.49 -23.56 -2.25
C TYR A 57 -3.56 -22.17 -2.87
N GLY A 58 -2.42 -21.59 -3.25
CA GLY A 58 -2.35 -20.27 -3.87
C GLY A 58 -0.90 -19.85 -4.12
N MET A 59 -0.75 -18.67 -4.73
CA MET A 59 0.52 -18.00 -4.95
C MET A 59 0.34 -16.49 -4.86
N LYS A 60 1.38 -15.78 -4.46
CA LYS A 60 1.41 -14.32 -4.48
C LYS A 60 2.61 -13.88 -5.30
N LEU A 61 2.45 -12.81 -6.06
CA LEU A 61 3.57 -12.15 -6.70
C LEU A 61 3.73 -10.77 -6.07
N TRP A 62 4.96 -10.32 -5.98
CA TRP A 62 5.23 -8.92 -5.71
C TRP A 62 6.48 -8.52 -6.49
N ALA A 63 6.59 -7.24 -6.81
CA ALA A 63 7.73 -6.66 -7.49
C ALA A 63 8.04 -5.29 -6.92
N ARG A 64 9.23 -4.77 -7.24
CA ARG A 64 9.65 -3.42 -6.89
C ARG A 64 9.90 -2.63 -8.17
N CYS A 65 9.22 -1.51 -8.33
CA CYS A 65 9.39 -0.62 -9.47
C CYS A 65 10.79 -0.01 -9.47
N ALA A 66 11.51 -0.10 -10.59
CA ALA A 66 12.92 0.30 -10.67
C ALA A 66 13.15 1.80 -10.41
N GLU A 67 12.26 2.67 -10.91
CA GLU A 67 12.43 4.13 -10.82
C GLU A 67 11.93 4.70 -9.48
N SER A 68 10.75 4.27 -9.04
CA SER A 68 10.09 4.84 -7.85
C SER A 68 10.40 4.07 -6.57
N GLY A 69 10.89 2.83 -6.69
CA GLY A 69 11.08 1.92 -5.57
C GLY A 69 9.78 1.43 -4.94
N ILE A 70 8.61 1.79 -5.48
CA ILE A 70 7.28 1.36 -5.00
C ILE A 70 7.16 -0.16 -5.17
N GLU A 71 6.64 -0.81 -4.14
CA GLU A 71 6.30 -2.22 -4.23
C GLU A 71 4.92 -2.38 -4.86
N VAL A 72 4.78 -3.33 -5.77
CA VAL A 72 3.49 -3.72 -6.35
C VAL A 72 3.22 -5.17 -6.00
N TRP A 73 1.99 -5.44 -5.57
CA TRP A 73 1.57 -6.75 -5.07
C TRP A 73 0.44 -7.29 -5.93
N MET A 74 0.52 -8.53 -6.37
CA MET A 74 -0.55 -9.22 -7.08
C MET A 74 -1.01 -10.39 -6.22
N ASN A 75 -2.22 -10.22 -5.67
CA ASN A 75 -2.85 -11.17 -4.73
C ASN A 75 -4.03 -11.93 -5.34
N LYS A 76 -4.36 -11.74 -6.63
CA LYS A 76 -5.44 -12.44 -7.32
C LYS A 76 -5.36 -13.96 -7.14
N PHE A 77 -4.15 -14.51 -7.12
CA PHE A 77 -3.91 -15.94 -6.97
C PHE A 77 -3.61 -16.38 -5.53
N ALA A 78 -3.79 -15.51 -4.52
CA ALA A 78 -3.51 -15.83 -3.13
C ALA A 78 -4.29 -17.05 -2.62
N THR A 79 -5.46 -17.31 -3.23
CA THR A 79 -6.26 -18.51 -3.02
C THR A 79 -6.74 -19.06 -4.37
N ILE A 80 -6.06 -20.09 -4.87
CA ILE A 80 -6.48 -20.87 -6.06
C ILE A 80 -7.30 -22.09 -5.61
N ASN A 81 -6.83 -22.80 -4.58
CA ASN A 81 -7.47 -23.98 -3.97
C ASN A 81 -7.91 -25.04 -4.99
N LYS A 82 -7.00 -25.46 -5.87
CA LYS A 82 -7.29 -26.37 -6.99
C LYS A 82 -6.42 -27.62 -6.98
N GLU A 83 -7.04 -28.76 -7.23
CA GLU A 83 -6.36 -30.03 -7.49
C GLU A 83 -5.87 -30.05 -8.94
N LEU A 84 -4.60 -30.42 -9.11
CA LEU A 84 -3.86 -30.43 -10.36
C LEU A 84 -3.24 -31.80 -10.54
N GLN A 85 -3.28 -32.30 -11.77
CA GLN A 85 -2.71 -33.59 -12.13
C GLN A 85 -2.13 -33.50 -13.54
N LEU A 86 -1.04 -34.24 -13.77
CA LEU A 86 -0.51 -34.47 -15.11
C LEU A 86 -1.46 -35.34 -15.93
N ASP A 87 -1.56 -35.08 -17.23
CA ASP A 87 -2.25 -35.97 -18.15
C ASP A 87 -1.39 -37.24 -18.37
N VAL A 88 -1.63 -38.25 -17.53
CA VAL A 88 -0.92 -39.54 -17.56
C VAL A 88 -1.14 -40.33 -18.86
N SER A 89 -2.13 -39.95 -19.68
CA SER A 89 -2.39 -40.60 -20.97
C SER A 89 -1.39 -40.19 -22.06
N ARG A 90 -0.63 -39.11 -21.83
CA ARG A 90 0.37 -38.62 -22.78
C ARG A 90 1.74 -39.27 -22.52
N PRO A 91 2.42 -39.78 -23.58
CA PRO A 91 3.76 -40.31 -23.45
C PRO A 91 4.69 -39.25 -22.86
N SER A 92 5.62 -39.66 -21.97
CA SER A 92 6.51 -38.73 -21.28
C SER A 92 7.24 -37.86 -22.29
N VAL A 93 6.94 -36.57 -22.28
CA VAL A 93 7.65 -35.59 -23.09
C VAL A 93 8.87 -35.16 -22.28
N GLU A 94 10.03 -34.97 -22.92
CA GLU A 94 11.26 -34.44 -22.29
C GLU A 94 11.14 -32.96 -21.84
N ARG A 95 9.92 -32.48 -21.55
CA ARG A 95 9.64 -31.08 -21.25
C ARG A 95 8.57 -30.97 -20.16
N PRO A 96 8.69 -29.97 -19.26
CA PRO A 96 7.65 -29.68 -18.28
C PRO A 96 6.29 -29.46 -18.94
N GLU A 97 5.24 -30.07 -18.38
CA GLU A 97 3.86 -29.93 -18.85
C GLU A 97 3.11 -28.91 -17.98
N VAL A 98 2.44 -27.96 -18.63
CA VAL A 98 1.65 -26.93 -17.97
C VAL A 98 0.35 -27.56 -17.44
N VAL A 99 0.19 -27.56 -16.12
CA VAL A 99 -0.99 -28.10 -15.43
C VAL A 99 -1.94 -27.03 -14.93
N TRP A 100 -1.47 -25.78 -14.83
CA TRP A 100 -2.31 -24.64 -14.50
C TRP A 100 -1.78 -23.37 -15.18
N GLN A 101 -2.70 -22.51 -15.59
CA GLN A 101 -2.37 -21.20 -16.10
C GLN A 101 -3.51 -20.22 -15.87
N ASP A 102 -3.17 -18.94 -15.73
CA ASP A 102 -4.16 -17.87 -15.71
C ASP A 102 -3.52 -16.55 -16.15
N ASN A 103 -4.37 -15.64 -16.64
CA ASN A 103 -3.98 -14.32 -17.11
C ASN A 103 -3.79 -13.36 -15.92
N ILE A 104 -2.84 -12.45 -16.07
CA ILE A 104 -2.61 -11.32 -15.18
C ILE A 104 -2.90 -10.05 -15.97
N ALA A 105 -3.81 -9.24 -15.44
CA ALA A 105 -4.08 -7.90 -15.93
C ALA A 105 -3.24 -6.88 -15.15
N VAL A 106 -3.01 -5.69 -15.71
CA VAL A 106 -2.26 -4.62 -15.01
C VAL A 106 -2.98 -4.22 -13.72
N GLU A 107 -4.31 -4.26 -13.75
CA GLU A 107 -5.21 -3.93 -12.64
C GLU A 107 -5.15 -4.95 -11.49
N ASP A 108 -4.61 -6.15 -11.74
CA ASP A 108 -4.39 -7.16 -10.69
C ASP A 108 -3.21 -6.78 -9.77
N TRP A 109 -2.41 -5.78 -10.16
CA TRP A 109 -1.27 -5.27 -9.40
C TRP A 109 -1.67 -4.07 -8.52
N GLU A 110 -1.48 -4.22 -7.22
CA GLU A 110 -1.74 -3.19 -6.22
C GLU A 110 -0.45 -2.49 -5.78
N PRO A 111 -0.24 -1.20 -6.11
CA PRO A 111 0.89 -0.44 -5.62
C PRO A 111 0.79 -0.15 -4.12
N ARG A 112 1.92 -0.27 -3.42
CA ARG A 112 2.11 0.01 -2.00
C ARG A 112 3.36 0.87 -1.84
N PRO A 113 3.23 2.20 -1.61
CA PRO A 113 1.99 2.98 -1.48
C PRO A 113 1.13 3.06 -2.76
N PRO A 114 -0.16 3.45 -2.66
CA PRO A 114 -1.08 3.53 -3.81
C PRO A 114 -0.62 4.43 -4.96
N CYS A 115 0.26 5.39 -4.69
CA CYS A 115 0.87 6.23 -5.71
C CYS A 115 2.20 6.84 -5.25
N SER A 116 2.97 7.35 -6.21
CA SER A 116 4.26 8.02 -5.98
C SER A 116 4.13 9.52 -5.72
N HIS A 117 3.07 10.16 -6.21
CA HIS A 117 2.89 11.61 -6.16
C HIS A 117 1.44 11.98 -5.83
N PHE A 118 1.29 13.06 -5.07
CA PHE A 118 -0.01 13.67 -4.79
C PHE A 118 -0.16 15.02 -5.50
N GLU A 119 -1.32 15.23 -6.11
CA GLU A 119 -1.73 16.54 -6.64
C GLU A 119 -2.55 17.35 -5.63
N GLN A 120 -3.14 16.69 -4.62
CA GLN A 120 -3.84 17.34 -3.52
C GLN A 120 -3.57 16.57 -2.22
N LEU A 121 -3.56 17.29 -1.10
CA LEU A 121 -3.41 16.74 0.23
C LEU A 121 -4.29 17.52 1.20
N SER A 122 -4.99 16.81 2.07
CA SER A 122 -5.77 17.38 3.16
C SER A 122 -5.39 16.71 4.48
N VAL A 123 -5.35 17.50 5.55
CA VAL A 123 -5.23 17.05 6.93
C VAL A 123 -6.61 17.11 7.56
N ILE A 124 -7.06 16.01 8.15
CA ILE A 124 -8.32 15.91 8.87
C ILE A 124 -7.99 15.58 10.32
N ILE A 125 -8.46 16.41 11.25
CA ILE A 125 -8.26 16.26 12.69
C ILE A 125 -9.58 16.04 13.38
N GLU A 126 -9.66 14.98 14.16
CA GLU A 126 -10.79 14.63 15.01
C GLU A 126 -10.35 14.70 16.47
N LEU A 127 -11.08 15.48 17.27
CA LEU A 127 -10.90 15.56 18.71
C LEU A 127 -11.75 14.50 19.40
N PHE A 128 -11.28 14.03 20.56
CA PHE A 128 -12.08 13.11 21.37
C PHE A 128 -13.44 13.74 21.74
N ASP A 129 -14.48 12.91 21.73
CA ASP A 129 -15.79 13.27 22.28
C ASP A 129 -15.90 12.92 23.77
N LYS A 130 -15.01 13.49 24.61
CA LYS A 130 -15.18 13.45 26.07
C LYS A 130 -14.87 14.79 26.73
N PHE A 131 -15.35 14.97 27.95
CA PHE A 131 -15.14 16.19 28.73
C PHE A 131 -13.69 16.67 28.65
N TRP A 132 -13.55 17.99 28.44
CA TRP A 132 -12.28 18.72 28.34
C TRP A 132 -11.41 18.42 27.10
N SER A 133 -11.90 17.70 26.08
CA SER A 133 -11.08 17.42 24.88
C SER A 133 -10.91 18.58 23.91
N GLY A 134 -11.83 19.56 23.96
CA GLY A 134 -11.72 20.80 23.19
C GLY A 134 -10.66 21.71 23.80
N THR A 135 -10.40 22.85 23.16
CA THR A 135 -9.39 23.81 23.64
C THR A 135 -9.77 25.25 23.31
N SER A 136 -9.27 26.21 24.10
CA SER A 136 -9.22 27.63 23.72
C SER A 136 -8.03 28.02 22.84
N ASN A 137 -7.21 27.05 22.42
CA ASN A 137 -6.10 27.27 21.49
C ASN A 137 -6.54 27.13 20.03
N ASP A 138 -5.73 27.68 19.14
CA ASP A 138 -5.77 27.33 17.72
C ASP A 138 -4.95 26.06 17.47
N LEU A 139 -5.43 25.24 16.53
CA LEU A 139 -4.68 24.09 16.05
C LEU A 139 -4.06 24.40 14.70
N TYR A 140 -2.80 24.01 14.53
CA TYR A 140 -2.06 24.17 13.28
C TYR A 140 -1.48 22.84 12.82
N ALA A 141 -1.62 22.55 11.53
CA ALA A 141 -0.86 21.52 10.86
C ALA A 141 0.44 22.11 10.33
N ILE A 142 1.56 21.52 10.70
CA ILE A 142 2.89 21.83 10.16
C ILE A 142 3.18 20.75 9.11
N VAL A 143 3.23 21.17 7.84
CA VAL A 143 3.38 20.28 6.69
C VAL A 143 4.47 20.84 5.78
N GLY A 144 5.50 20.04 5.52
CA GLY A 144 6.69 20.51 4.82
C GLY A 144 7.34 21.68 5.55
N SER A 145 7.54 22.81 4.87
CA SER A 145 8.07 24.05 5.47
C SER A 145 7.00 25.02 5.98
N GLU A 146 5.72 24.67 5.88
CA GLU A 146 4.61 25.60 6.09
C GLU A 146 3.70 25.24 7.26
N ARG A 147 2.96 26.24 7.72
CA ARG A 147 2.00 26.13 8.81
C ARG A 147 0.59 26.51 8.33
N PHE A 148 -0.36 25.60 8.53
CA PHE A 148 -1.75 25.76 8.13
C PHE A 148 -2.65 25.72 9.36
N ARG A 149 -3.52 26.73 9.56
CA ARG A 149 -4.48 26.68 10.67
C ARG A 149 -5.55 25.64 10.36
N VAL A 150 -5.69 24.66 11.24
CA VAL A 150 -6.67 23.57 11.15
C VAL A 150 -8.00 23.98 11.75
N ALA A 151 -7.96 24.58 12.94
CA ALA A 151 -9.15 24.99 13.66
C ALA A 151 -8.85 26.18 14.57
N HIS A 152 -9.84 27.04 14.77
CA HIS A 152 -9.83 28.07 15.80
C HIS A 152 -10.66 27.57 16.97
N GLN A 153 -10.05 27.40 18.14
CA GLN A 153 -10.70 27.00 19.40
C GLN A 153 -11.72 25.86 19.24
N PRO A 154 -11.29 24.69 18.70
CA PRO A 154 -12.21 23.60 18.42
C PRO A 154 -12.85 23.05 19.69
N LYS A 155 -14.14 22.74 19.57
CA LYS A 155 -14.92 22.10 20.63
C LYS A 155 -14.65 20.60 20.70
N ILE A 156 -15.06 20.00 21.81
CA ILE A 156 -15.17 18.54 21.98
C ILE A 156 -15.83 17.87 20.75
N GLY A 157 -15.28 16.72 20.32
CA GLY A 157 -15.80 15.95 19.18
C GLY A 157 -15.66 16.62 17.81
N ALA A 158 -14.97 17.78 17.72
CA ALA A 158 -14.83 18.46 16.44
C ALA A 158 -14.04 17.63 15.43
N VAL A 159 -14.57 17.55 14.20
CA VAL A 159 -13.88 17.03 13.03
C VAL A 159 -13.62 18.20 12.08
N THR A 160 -12.36 18.44 11.75
CA THR A 160 -11.93 19.60 10.97
C THR A 160 -11.03 19.16 9.84
N THR A 161 -11.21 19.76 8.66
CA THR A 161 -10.46 19.45 7.45
C THR A 161 -9.74 20.68 6.96
N THR A 162 -8.48 20.55 6.59
CA THR A 162 -7.66 21.62 6.01
C THR A 162 -6.92 21.12 4.81
N THR A 163 -7.18 21.76 3.67
CA THR A 163 -6.44 21.50 2.42
C THR A 163 -5.07 22.16 2.50
N ILE A 164 -4.04 21.41 2.11
CA ILE A 164 -2.65 21.85 2.12
C ILE A 164 -2.28 22.43 0.77
N ASP A 165 -1.69 23.62 0.78
CA ASP A 165 -1.07 24.22 -0.39
C ASP A 165 0.29 23.55 -0.61
N LEU A 166 0.34 22.57 -1.52
CA LEU A 166 1.54 21.77 -1.79
C LEU A 166 2.71 22.60 -2.34
N GLU A 167 2.43 23.64 -3.13
CA GLU A 167 3.45 24.52 -3.68
C GLU A 167 4.14 25.29 -2.55
N LYS A 168 3.36 25.82 -1.59
CA LYS A 168 3.95 26.48 -0.41
C LYS A 168 4.65 25.49 0.50
N ALA A 169 4.01 24.36 0.81
CA ALA A 169 4.52 23.39 1.79
C ALA A 169 5.80 22.69 1.33
N TYR A 170 5.92 22.38 0.03
CA TYR A 170 7.00 21.55 -0.50
C TYR A 170 7.79 22.19 -1.65
N GLY A 171 7.38 23.36 -2.15
CA GLY A 171 8.00 24.02 -3.31
C GLY A 171 7.64 23.36 -4.65
N SER A 172 6.65 22.46 -4.67
CA SER A 172 6.22 21.76 -5.89
C SER A 172 4.81 21.21 -5.79
N LYS A 173 4.04 21.34 -6.88
CA LYS A 173 2.79 20.63 -7.12
C LYS A 173 2.82 19.98 -8.52
N PRO A 174 2.75 18.64 -8.65
CA PRO A 174 2.52 17.65 -7.59
C PRO A 174 3.74 17.41 -6.70
N VAL A 175 3.51 16.83 -5.51
CA VAL A 175 4.57 16.47 -4.55
C VAL A 175 4.83 14.97 -4.56
N ALA A 176 6.10 14.56 -4.55
CA ALA A 176 6.49 13.17 -4.37
C ALA A 176 6.20 12.73 -2.93
N LEU A 177 5.55 11.57 -2.74
CA LEU A 177 5.29 10.99 -1.43
C LEU A 177 6.60 10.73 -0.66
N ALA A 178 7.70 10.42 -1.36
CA ALA A 178 9.03 10.27 -0.76
C ALA A 178 9.56 11.55 -0.07
N ASN A 179 9.07 12.74 -0.45
CA ASN A 179 9.42 14.01 0.17
C ASN A 179 8.58 14.29 1.43
N MET A 180 7.47 13.57 1.62
CA MET A 180 6.57 13.74 2.76
C MET A 180 7.01 12.86 3.92
N LYS A 181 7.85 13.40 4.81
CA LYS A 181 8.48 12.63 5.91
C LYS A 181 7.82 12.82 7.27
N ARG A 182 7.21 13.99 7.50
CA ARG A 182 6.64 14.39 8.78
C ARG A 182 5.45 15.30 8.58
N VAL A 183 4.44 15.14 9.42
CA VAL A 183 3.38 16.13 9.66
C VAL A 183 3.26 16.28 11.17
N SER A 184 2.98 17.49 11.64
CA SER A 184 2.79 17.76 13.06
C SER A 184 1.52 18.54 13.32
N ILE A 185 0.88 18.30 14.46
CA ILE A 185 -0.24 19.11 14.95
C ILE A 185 0.22 19.89 16.16
N LYS A 186 0.18 21.21 16.06
CA LYS A 186 0.58 22.14 17.12
C LYS A 186 -0.66 22.81 17.74
N SER A 187 -0.66 22.91 19.07
CA SER A 187 -1.64 23.67 19.85
C SER A 187 -1.01 25.00 20.29
N GLU A 188 -1.64 26.15 20.01
CA GLU A 188 -1.09 27.46 20.39
C GLU A 188 -2.19 28.50 20.59
N GLY A 189 -2.07 29.33 21.63
CA GLY A 189 -2.74 30.63 21.67
C GLY A 189 -3.82 30.84 22.74
N GLY A 190 -3.86 30.02 23.80
CA GLY A 190 -4.92 30.13 24.80
C GLY A 190 -4.79 29.24 26.04
N HIS A 191 -3.56 28.89 26.46
CA HIS A 191 -3.21 28.21 27.73
C HIS A 191 -3.95 26.90 28.07
N ASP A 192 -4.61 26.28 27.09
CA ASP A 192 -5.41 25.07 27.29
C ASP A 192 -4.84 23.91 26.49
N ASP A 193 -4.96 22.71 27.04
CA ASP A 193 -4.48 21.50 26.37
C ASP A 193 -5.56 21.03 25.38
N VAL A 194 -5.15 20.26 24.37
CA VAL A 194 -6.09 19.66 23.43
C VAL A 194 -5.92 18.16 23.36
N ARG A 195 -7.03 17.45 23.18
CA ARG A 195 -7.01 15.99 23.01
C ARG A 195 -7.45 15.59 21.62
N VAL A 196 -6.45 15.43 20.75
CA VAL A 196 -6.62 14.90 19.38
C VAL A 196 -6.74 13.38 19.44
N GLN A 197 -7.84 12.85 18.93
CA GLN A 197 -8.09 11.41 18.81
C GLN A 197 -7.43 10.83 17.57
N LYS A 198 -7.58 11.50 16.43
CA LYS A 198 -7.21 10.94 15.14
C LYS A 198 -6.75 12.02 14.20
N MET A 199 -5.68 11.71 13.47
CA MET A 199 -5.25 12.45 12.30
C MET A 199 -5.38 11.56 11.07
N THR A 200 -6.04 12.08 10.05
CA THR A 200 -6.12 11.46 8.73
C THR A 200 -5.48 12.39 7.71
N LEU A 201 -4.51 11.88 6.95
CA LEU A 201 -4.07 12.53 5.73
C LEU A 201 -4.79 11.90 4.55
N HIS A 202 -5.38 12.72 3.71
CA HIS A 202 -6.05 12.31 2.49
C HIS A 202 -5.34 12.93 1.30
N GLY A 203 -4.77 12.11 0.42
CA GLY A 203 -4.05 12.54 -0.76
C GLY A 203 -4.73 12.07 -2.04
N LEU A 204 -4.89 12.94 -3.04
CA LEU A 204 -5.30 12.56 -4.39
C LEU A 204 -4.07 12.29 -5.24
N CYS A 205 -4.00 11.09 -5.83
CA CYS A 205 -2.87 10.67 -6.63
C CYS A 205 -2.87 11.36 -7.99
N VAL A 206 -1.68 11.71 -8.49
CA VAL A 206 -1.54 12.28 -9.85
C VAL A 206 -1.99 11.27 -10.90
N GLY A 207 -2.80 11.72 -11.86
CA GLY A 207 -3.14 10.97 -13.07
C GLY A 207 -4.05 9.74 -12.86
N LEU A 208 -4.43 9.45 -11.62
CA LEU A 208 -5.30 8.34 -11.25
C LEU A 208 -6.54 8.88 -10.53
N ARG A 209 -7.71 8.26 -10.71
CA ARG A 209 -8.88 8.50 -9.85
C ARG A 209 -8.75 7.79 -8.50
N THR A 210 -7.52 7.66 -8.00
CA THR A 210 -7.19 6.93 -6.78
C THR A 210 -6.83 7.93 -5.71
N ALA A 211 -7.42 7.78 -4.53
CA ALA A 211 -6.98 8.48 -3.35
C ALA A 211 -6.15 7.53 -2.48
N ALA A 212 -5.25 8.11 -1.70
CA ALA A 212 -4.55 7.42 -0.63
C ALA A 212 -4.89 8.08 0.70
N ARG A 213 -4.94 7.26 1.74
CA ARG A 213 -5.22 7.69 3.10
C ARG A 213 -4.16 7.15 4.05
N PHE A 214 -3.65 8.02 4.89
CA PHE A 214 -2.85 7.67 6.06
C PHE A 214 -3.67 8.01 7.30
N VAL A 215 -3.78 7.09 8.25
CA VAL A 215 -4.55 7.28 9.48
C VAL A 215 -3.66 6.95 10.67
N ILE A 216 -3.69 7.81 11.67
CA ILE A 216 -3.07 7.53 12.96
C ILE A 216 -4.00 7.99 14.08
N GLU A 217 -4.13 7.14 15.09
CA GLU A 217 -4.97 7.37 16.26
C GLU A 217 -4.09 7.46 17.51
N ARG A 218 -4.53 8.24 18.49
CA ARG A 218 -3.89 8.41 19.78
C ARG A 218 -4.74 7.81 20.89
N GLY A 219 -4.08 7.44 21.98
CA GLY A 219 -4.77 7.02 23.20
C GLY A 219 -5.45 8.18 23.92
N GLU A 220 -6.49 7.88 24.69
CA GLU A 220 -7.30 8.88 25.42
C GLU A 220 -6.53 9.67 26.50
N SER A 221 -5.37 9.18 26.92
CA SER A 221 -4.50 9.84 27.91
C SER A 221 -3.52 10.82 27.28
N GLN A 222 -3.49 10.94 25.96
CA GLN A 222 -2.49 11.72 25.24
C GLN A 222 -2.99 13.13 24.89
N TRP A 223 -2.44 14.13 25.58
CA TRP A 223 -2.73 15.54 25.35
C TRP A 223 -1.66 16.18 24.44
N ILE A 224 -1.97 17.33 23.87
CA ILE A 224 -0.98 18.27 23.31
C ILE A 224 -1.13 19.54 24.13
N ALA A 225 -0.12 19.88 24.93
CA ALA A 225 -0.18 21.08 25.75
C ALA A 225 -0.05 22.36 24.91
N ASP A 226 -0.44 23.50 25.48
CA ASP A 226 -0.22 24.80 24.85
C ASP A 226 1.27 25.02 24.50
N GLY A 227 1.53 25.37 23.25
CA GLY A 227 2.87 25.54 22.70
C GLY A 227 3.54 24.24 22.25
N GLU A 228 3.01 23.07 22.60
CA GLU A 228 3.54 21.78 22.18
C GLU A 228 2.97 21.31 20.83
N GLN A 229 3.61 20.29 20.26
CA GLN A 229 3.20 19.65 19.03
C GLN A 229 3.27 18.13 19.11
N TRP A 230 2.36 17.48 18.40
CA TRP A 230 2.40 16.06 18.13
C TRP A 230 3.03 15.81 16.75
N ASP A 231 4.22 15.21 16.75
CA ASP A 231 4.94 14.84 15.52
C ASP A 231 4.54 13.43 15.06
N VAL A 232 4.27 13.30 13.75
CA VAL A 232 3.97 12.03 13.11
C VAL A 232 4.92 11.80 11.95
N HIS A 233 5.64 10.68 12.01
CA HIS A 233 6.46 10.20 10.91
C HIS A 233 5.60 9.51 9.86
N LEU A 234 5.72 9.97 8.62
CA LEU A 234 5.00 9.41 7.49
C LEU A 234 5.85 8.34 6.83
N LEU A 235 5.39 7.10 6.96
CA LEU A 235 6.00 5.95 6.30
C LEU A 235 5.24 5.67 5.00
N PRO A 236 5.91 5.57 3.84
CA PRO A 236 5.24 5.28 2.57
C PRO A 236 4.32 4.06 2.64
N GLN A 237 4.76 2.99 3.32
CA GLN A 237 3.99 1.76 3.49
C GLN A 237 2.72 1.89 4.35
N SER A 238 2.56 2.99 5.10
CA SER A 238 1.38 3.24 5.93
C SER A 238 0.23 3.92 5.19
N TRP A 239 0.43 4.27 3.92
CA TRP A 239 -0.63 4.80 3.06
C TRP A 239 -1.42 3.64 2.45
N ALA A 240 -2.74 3.67 2.61
CA ALA A 240 -3.66 2.71 2.02
C ALA A 240 -4.50 3.38 0.93
N LYS A 241 -4.95 2.59 -0.06
CA LYS A 241 -5.92 3.06 -1.05
C LYS A 241 -7.19 3.50 -0.32
N TYR A 242 -7.76 4.61 -0.75
CA TYR A 242 -9.02 5.13 -0.24
C TYR A 242 -10.00 5.28 -1.40
N ASP A 243 -11.08 4.52 -1.33
CA ASP A 243 -12.22 4.66 -2.20
C ASP A 243 -13.30 5.35 -1.33
N PRO A 244 -13.63 6.63 -1.56
CA PRO A 244 -14.68 7.30 -0.79
C PRO A 244 -16.02 6.61 -1.06
N ASP A 245 -16.80 6.38 -0.01
CA ASP A 245 -18.16 5.86 -0.15
C ASP A 245 -18.96 6.80 -1.06
N PRO A 246 -19.61 6.28 -2.12
CA PRO A 246 -20.32 7.11 -3.10
C PRO A 246 -21.54 7.87 -2.52
N GLU A 247 -21.89 7.66 -1.25
CA GLU A 247 -23.04 8.29 -0.57
C GLU A 247 -22.66 9.46 0.36
N SER A 248 -21.42 9.96 0.32
CA SER A 248 -20.95 11.01 1.23
C SER A 248 -20.85 12.43 0.63
N THR A 249 -21.53 12.70 -0.50
CA THR A 249 -21.73 14.05 -1.06
C THR A 249 -23.19 14.50 -1.00
#